data_AF-A0A423TNC6-F1
#
_entry.id   AF-A0A423TNC6-F1
#
_cell.length_a   1.000
_cell.length_b   1.000
_cell.length_c   1.000
_cell.angle_alpha   90.00
_cell.angle_beta   90.00
_cell.angle_gamma   90.00
#
_symmetry.space_group_name_H-M   'P 1'
#
loop_
_entity.id
_entity.type
_entity.pdbx_description
1 polymer ?
#
loop_
_entity_poly.entity_id
_entity_poly.type
_entity_poly.pdbx_seq_one_letter_code
_entity_poly.pdbx_strand_id
1 'polypeptide(L)'
;MCEELAALQSLKGTTTGEDIFGKVYQTMEELDLDWSKLASITTDGLLMVGMSRVHCLIHQQALCCKVLTWDSVMKVVVSCINFIRAKGLKHRQFQEFLSELESAHGDVLYCTEVRWLSRGRVLRRFYELLLEINAFLHSQNKTVPELIDPEWKWHLAFLTDMTEMLNSFNLQLQGQGKLICDMYSHTKAFEVKLELLLGQVKKHSFIHLPATQNLSAENPAVSFPAEKCVEALEMLKAEFGVRFRELHVYAKEIHLFQNPFVADIDEAQPSYQFELAELQNCDVLKDAFKPNSLIDFYAALPNDTYPNIRKHAMKMSTLFGSTYICEQTFSRMKLLKTPMRSRLTDEHLHQCLTGSAKMEPDIQLLTSQMQAHSSH
;
A
#
# COMPACT_ATOMS: atom_id res chain seq x y z
N MET A 1 15.80 -14.97 3.01
CA MET A 1 14.32 -15.05 2.92
C MET A 1 13.93 -14.94 1.47
N CYS A 2 13.02 -15.79 0.98
CA CYS A 2 12.42 -15.63 -0.34
C CYS A 2 10.94 -15.26 -0.19
N GLU A 3 10.45 -14.37 -1.05
CA GLU A 3 9.03 -14.06 -1.18
C GLU A 3 8.56 -14.53 -2.55
N GLU A 4 7.68 -15.54 -2.56
CA GLU A 4 7.21 -16.19 -3.79
C GLU A 4 5.70 -16.43 -3.75
N LEU A 5 5.08 -16.39 -4.92
CA LEU A 5 3.69 -16.81 -5.07
C LEU A 5 3.65 -18.33 -5.17
N ALA A 6 3.16 -18.99 -4.12
CA ALA A 6 3.11 -20.45 -4.04
C ALA A 6 2.09 -21.07 -5.01
N ALA A 7 0.88 -20.51 -5.11
CA ALA A 7 -0.16 -21.01 -5.99
C ALA A 7 -1.18 -19.94 -6.35
N LEU A 8 -1.92 -20.18 -7.43
CA LEU A 8 -3.09 -19.41 -7.82
C LEU A 8 -4.24 -20.34 -8.17
N GLN A 9 -5.29 -20.32 -7.35
CA GLN A 9 -6.40 -21.27 -7.43
C GLN A 9 -7.70 -20.58 -7.87
N SER A 10 -8.42 -21.21 -8.79
CA SER A 10 -9.76 -20.78 -9.23
C SER A 10 -10.85 -21.32 -8.29
N LEU A 11 -11.70 -20.45 -7.76
CA LEU A 11 -12.92 -20.83 -7.02
C LEU A 11 -14.09 -20.89 -8.02
N LYS A 12 -14.61 -22.09 -8.29
CA LYS A 12 -15.60 -22.36 -9.36
C LYS A 12 -17.07 -22.43 -8.86
N GLY A 13 -17.29 -22.22 -7.56
CA GLY A 13 -18.60 -22.32 -6.92
C GLY A 13 -18.86 -21.13 -5.99
N THR A 14 -18.99 -21.40 -4.69
CA THR A 14 -19.13 -20.39 -3.64
C THR A 14 -17.76 -19.86 -3.19
N THR A 15 -17.79 -18.76 -2.44
CA THR A 15 -16.60 -18.08 -1.89
C THR A 15 -16.72 -17.91 -0.38
N THR A 16 -17.23 -18.95 0.29
CA THR A 16 -17.32 -18.97 1.75
C THR A 16 -15.93 -19.14 2.38
N GLY A 17 -15.82 -18.87 3.69
CA GLY A 17 -14.57 -19.11 4.40
C GLY A 17 -14.13 -20.57 4.40
N GLU A 18 -15.09 -21.51 4.35
CA GLU A 18 -14.82 -22.94 4.24
C GLU A 18 -14.25 -23.31 2.85
N ASP A 19 -14.83 -22.75 1.78
CA ASP A 19 -14.32 -22.97 0.41
C ASP A 19 -12.87 -22.48 0.26
N ILE A 20 -12.59 -21.29 0.83
CA ILE A 20 -11.26 -20.68 0.80
C ILE A 20 -10.28 -21.53 1.63
N PHE A 21 -10.66 -21.91 2.86
CA PHE A 21 -9.83 -22.76 3.71
C PHE A 21 -9.53 -24.10 3.04
N GLY A 22 -10.54 -24.75 2.45
CA GLY A 22 -10.37 -26.01 1.73
C GLY A 22 -9.36 -25.90 0.59
N LYS A 23 -9.34 -24.77 -0.15
CA LYS A 23 -8.34 -24.55 -1.20
C LYS A 23 -6.95 -24.24 -0.68
N VAL A 24 -6.82 -23.49 0.40
CA VAL A 24 -5.52 -23.29 1.07
C VAL A 24 -4.99 -24.63 1.57
N TYR A 25 -5.85 -25.44 2.19
CA TYR A 25 -5.48 -26.75 2.71
C TYR A 25 -5.02 -27.71 1.61
N GLN A 26 -5.80 -27.84 0.53
CA GLN A 26 -5.40 -28.60 -0.64
C GLN A 26 -4.05 -28.13 -1.20
N THR A 27 -3.84 -26.81 -1.29
CA THR A 27 -2.57 -26.24 -1.81
C THR A 27 -1.39 -26.57 -0.88
N MET A 28 -1.59 -26.57 0.44
CA MET A 28 -0.54 -26.93 1.39
C MET A 28 -0.15 -28.39 1.27
N GLU A 29 -1.13 -29.29 1.09
CA GLU A 29 -0.87 -30.72 0.84
C GLU A 29 -0.16 -30.95 -0.50
N GLU A 30 -0.61 -30.29 -1.58
CA GLU A 30 -0.01 -30.41 -2.92
C GLU A 30 1.45 -29.95 -2.97
N LEU A 31 1.82 -28.97 -2.14
CA LEU A 31 3.17 -28.43 -2.04
C LEU A 31 4.02 -29.10 -0.94
N ASP A 32 3.48 -30.10 -0.25
CA ASP A 32 4.11 -30.78 0.90
C ASP A 32 4.59 -29.79 1.99
N LEU A 33 3.75 -28.80 2.29
CA LEU A 33 4.07 -27.73 3.25
C LEU A 33 3.52 -28.06 4.65
N ASP A 34 4.43 -28.02 5.63
CA ASP A 34 4.15 -28.36 7.02
C ASP A 34 3.46 -27.20 7.75
N TRP A 35 2.20 -27.42 8.15
CA TRP A 35 1.38 -26.49 8.92
C TRP A 35 2.02 -26.05 10.24
N SER A 36 2.83 -26.89 10.88
CA SER A 36 3.50 -26.55 12.15
C SER A 36 4.56 -25.46 11.99
N LYS A 37 5.02 -25.22 10.76
CA LYS A 37 5.99 -24.17 10.40
C LYS A 37 5.32 -22.86 9.96
N LEU A 38 3.99 -22.82 9.83
CA LEU A 38 3.29 -21.62 9.38
C LEU A 38 3.29 -20.54 10.47
N ALA A 39 4.07 -19.48 10.23
CA ALA A 39 4.24 -18.40 11.20
C ALA A 39 3.05 -17.43 11.26
N SER A 40 2.43 -17.11 10.12
CA SER A 40 1.29 -16.19 10.06
C SER A 40 0.48 -16.31 8.76
N ILE A 41 -0.73 -15.77 8.79
CA ILE A 41 -1.59 -15.59 7.60
C ILE A 41 -1.95 -14.10 7.47
N THR A 42 -1.85 -13.59 6.25
CA THR A 42 -2.23 -12.21 5.90
C THR A 42 -3.39 -12.17 4.93
N THR A 43 -4.49 -11.51 5.30
CA THR A 43 -5.69 -11.39 4.45
C THR A 43 -6.20 -9.95 4.39
N ASP A 44 -6.94 -9.63 3.32
CA ASP A 44 -7.56 -8.32 3.10
C ASP A 44 -8.92 -8.18 3.82
N GLY A 45 -9.74 -9.24 3.90
CA GLY A 45 -11.11 -9.10 4.41
C GLY A 45 -11.74 -10.32 5.06
N LEU A 46 -11.01 -11.43 5.28
CA LEU A 46 -11.60 -12.68 5.79
C LEU A 46 -11.05 -13.17 7.13
N LEU A 47 -11.97 -13.66 7.97
CA LEU A 47 -11.71 -14.30 9.25
C LEU A 47 -11.43 -15.81 9.06
N MET A 48 -10.16 -16.18 8.86
CA MET A 48 -9.71 -17.56 9.09
C MET A 48 -9.36 -17.70 10.58
N VAL A 49 -10.12 -18.51 11.33
CA VAL A 49 -9.98 -18.67 12.79
C VAL A 49 -8.83 -19.63 13.10
N GLY A 50 -7.96 -19.30 14.07
CA GLY A 50 -7.02 -20.27 14.68
C GLY A 50 -5.51 -20.06 14.45
N MET A 51 -5.07 -19.02 13.74
CA MET A 51 -3.64 -18.77 13.43
C MET A 51 -3.18 -17.36 13.84
N SER A 52 -1.88 -17.06 13.90
CA SER A 52 -1.40 -15.68 14.07
C SER A 52 -1.76 -14.86 12.82
N ARG A 53 -2.64 -13.87 13.00
CA ARG A 53 -3.30 -13.15 11.90
C ARG A 53 -2.71 -11.76 11.78
N VAL A 54 -2.37 -11.38 10.56
CA VAL A 54 -2.01 -10.00 10.22
C VAL A 54 -3.03 -9.51 9.22
N HIS A 55 -3.78 -8.47 9.56
CA HIS A 55 -4.58 -7.81 8.54
C HIS A 55 -3.67 -7.08 7.55
N CYS A 56 -3.96 -7.18 6.25
CA CYS A 56 -3.20 -6.47 5.23
C CYS A 56 -3.22 -4.95 5.53
N LEU A 57 -2.05 -4.38 5.83
CA LEU A 57 -1.90 -2.99 6.25
C LEU A 57 -2.30 -2.01 5.13
N ILE A 58 -2.07 -2.39 3.87
CA ILE A 58 -2.51 -1.62 2.70
C ILE A 58 -4.05 -1.58 2.63
N HIS A 59 -4.71 -2.71 2.93
CA HIS A 59 -6.17 -2.76 2.97
C HIS A 59 -6.71 -1.93 4.15
N GLN A 60 -6.13 -2.07 5.34
CA GLN A 60 -6.49 -1.26 6.51
C GLN A 60 -6.35 0.24 6.22
N GLN A 61 -5.25 0.66 5.59
CA GLN A 61 -5.05 2.04 5.13
C GLN A 61 -6.16 2.48 4.17
N ALA A 62 -6.54 1.64 3.20
CA ALA A 62 -7.62 1.96 2.26
C ALA A 62 -8.98 2.09 2.95
N LEU A 63 -9.23 1.31 4.02
CA LEU A 63 -10.43 1.45 4.86
C LEU A 63 -10.42 2.76 5.65
N CYS A 64 -9.27 3.17 6.22
CA CYS A 64 -9.16 4.47 6.89
C CYS A 64 -9.52 5.63 5.94
N CYS A 65 -9.24 5.52 4.65
CA CYS A 65 -9.59 6.57 3.68
C CYS A 65 -11.11 6.73 3.48
N LYS A 66 -11.93 5.73 3.86
CA LYS A 66 -13.39 5.79 3.67
C LYS A 66 -14.08 6.82 4.55
N VAL A 67 -13.45 7.34 5.60
CA VAL A 67 -14.02 8.45 6.39
C VAL A 67 -13.76 9.81 5.77
N LEU A 68 -12.86 9.92 4.79
CA LEU A 68 -12.65 11.13 4.01
C LEU A 68 -13.69 11.25 2.88
N THR A 69 -14.98 11.17 3.21
CA THR A 69 -16.07 11.29 2.25
C THR A 69 -16.42 12.75 2.00
N TRP A 70 -15.78 13.36 1.00
CA TRP A 70 -16.26 14.59 0.38
C TRP A 70 -16.87 14.33 -0.98
N ASP A 71 -18.02 13.68 -0.93
CA ASP A 71 -18.88 13.44 -2.09
C ASP A 71 -19.17 14.73 -2.87
N SER A 72 -19.35 15.85 -2.17
CA SER A 72 -19.56 17.16 -2.81
C SER A 72 -18.41 17.57 -3.72
N VAL A 73 -17.16 17.32 -3.32
CA VAL A 73 -15.98 17.60 -4.14
C VAL A 73 -15.82 16.54 -5.23
N MET A 74 -15.86 15.27 -4.85
CA MET A 74 -15.60 14.16 -5.77
C MET A 74 -16.64 14.07 -6.89
N LYS A 75 -17.93 14.31 -6.62
CA LYS A 75 -18.98 14.29 -7.64
C LYS A 75 -18.75 15.38 -8.70
N VAL A 76 -18.33 16.58 -8.28
CA VAL A 76 -18.02 17.68 -9.20
C VAL A 76 -16.80 17.35 -10.05
N VAL A 77 -15.70 16.89 -9.43
CA VAL A 77 -14.47 16.48 -10.13
C VAL A 77 -14.77 15.40 -11.17
N VAL A 78 -15.48 14.34 -10.79
CA VAL A 78 -15.86 13.25 -11.69
C VAL A 78 -16.78 13.74 -12.81
N SER A 79 -17.77 14.59 -12.50
CA SER A 79 -18.67 15.18 -13.51
C SER A 79 -17.93 16.03 -14.55
N CYS A 80 -16.94 16.81 -14.12
CA CYS A 80 -16.12 17.63 -15.02
C CYS A 80 -15.25 16.75 -15.92
N ILE A 81 -14.54 15.77 -15.34
CA ILE A 81 -13.69 14.83 -16.08
C ILE A 81 -14.54 14.02 -17.07
N ASN A 82 -15.68 13.50 -16.64
CA ASN A 82 -16.58 12.74 -17.51
C ASN A 82 -17.09 13.60 -18.65
N PHE A 83 -17.39 14.89 -18.43
CA PHE A 83 -17.81 15.76 -19.52
C PHE A 83 -16.72 16.00 -20.56
N ILE A 84 -15.48 16.22 -20.13
CA ILE A 84 -14.32 16.38 -21.02
C ILE A 84 -14.08 15.10 -21.81
N ARG A 85 -14.15 13.94 -21.15
CA ARG A 85 -13.82 12.63 -21.73
C ARG A 85 -14.99 11.92 -22.41
N ALA A 86 -16.21 12.44 -22.32
CA ALA A 86 -17.41 11.81 -22.85
C ALA A 86 -17.37 11.59 -24.37
N LYS A 87 -16.69 12.47 -25.12
CA LYS A 87 -16.58 12.40 -26.58
C LYS A 87 -15.14 12.61 -27.01
N GLY A 88 -14.65 11.79 -27.94
CA GLY A 88 -13.27 11.89 -28.44
C GLY A 88 -12.93 13.22 -29.11
N LEU A 89 -13.91 13.93 -29.68
CA LEU A 89 -13.69 15.29 -30.17
C LEU A 89 -13.42 16.28 -29.03
N LYS A 90 -14.26 16.26 -27.98
CA LYS A 90 -14.10 17.14 -26.81
C LYS A 90 -12.77 16.90 -26.09
N HIS A 91 -12.39 15.64 -25.96
CA HIS A 91 -11.11 15.28 -25.34
C HIS A 91 -9.93 15.84 -26.13
N ARG A 92 -9.91 15.67 -27.46
CA ARG A 92 -8.86 16.26 -28.31
C ARG A 92 -8.84 17.78 -28.27
N GLN A 93 -10.01 18.42 -28.31
CA GLN A 93 -10.12 19.88 -28.17
C GLN A 93 -9.59 20.38 -26.82
N PHE A 94 -9.81 19.63 -25.74
CA PHE A 94 -9.24 19.95 -24.43
C PHE A 94 -7.72 19.80 -24.41
N GLN A 95 -7.18 18.74 -25.01
CA GLN A 95 -5.72 18.55 -25.10
C GLN A 95 -5.05 19.64 -25.93
N GLU A 96 -5.67 20.04 -27.04
CA GLU A 96 -5.21 21.15 -27.88
C GLU A 96 -5.26 22.47 -27.11
N PHE A 97 -6.36 22.76 -26.40
CA PHE A 97 -6.50 23.91 -25.51
C PHE A 97 -5.41 23.98 -24.43
N LEU A 98 -5.09 22.84 -23.79
CA LEU A 98 -3.99 22.78 -22.80
C LEU A 98 -2.62 23.03 -23.44
N SER A 99 -2.42 22.53 -24.67
CA SER A 99 -1.17 22.74 -25.42
C SER A 99 -1.00 24.22 -25.82
N GLU A 100 -2.08 24.90 -26.19
CA GLU A 100 -2.07 26.33 -26.54
C GLU A 100 -1.74 27.21 -25.33
N LEU A 101 -2.17 26.80 -24.13
CA LEU A 101 -1.89 27.51 -22.88
C LEU A 101 -0.53 27.16 -22.25
N GLU A 102 0.26 26.29 -22.89
CA GLU A 102 1.51 25.74 -22.33
C GLU A 102 1.32 25.19 -20.91
N SER A 103 0.16 24.56 -20.66
CA SER A 103 -0.21 24.09 -19.32
C SER A 103 0.77 23.02 -18.83
N ALA A 104 0.94 22.95 -17.50
CA ALA A 104 1.85 22.00 -16.85
C ALA A 104 1.53 20.53 -17.17
N HIS A 105 0.30 20.24 -17.58
CA HIS A 105 -0.13 18.90 -17.98
C HIS A 105 -0.92 18.94 -19.28
N GLY A 106 -0.68 17.96 -20.15
CA GLY A 106 -1.38 17.85 -21.42
C GLY A 106 -2.75 17.13 -21.37
N ASP A 107 -3.20 16.64 -20.21
CA ASP A 107 -4.50 15.96 -20.07
C ASP A 107 -4.96 15.80 -18.62
N VAL A 108 -6.26 15.55 -18.44
CA VAL A 108 -6.87 15.06 -17.20
C VAL A 108 -6.82 13.54 -17.08
N LEU A 109 -6.66 13.05 -15.86
CA LEU A 109 -6.67 11.60 -15.59
C LEU A 109 -8.10 11.06 -15.53
N TYR A 110 -8.34 9.87 -16.10
CA TYR A 110 -9.64 9.20 -15.98
C TYR A 110 -9.83 8.65 -14.57
N CYS A 111 -10.95 8.98 -13.95
CA CYS A 111 -11.32 8.40 -12.67
C CYS A 111 -11.85 6.98 -12.91
N THR A 112 -11.09 5.97 -12.48
CA THR A 112 -11.64 4.62 -12.31
C THR A 112 -11.99 4.45 -10.84
N GLU A 113 -13.19 3.95 -10.54
CA GLU A 113 -13.69 3.79 -9.17
C GLU A 113 -12.88 2.78 -8.32
N VAL A 114 -11.89 2.13 -8.92
CA VAL A 114 -11.33 0.87 -8.43
C VAL A 114 -10.31 1.06 -7.29
N ARG A 115 -9.64 2.22 -7.15
CA ARG A 115 -8.61 2.43 -6.09
C ARG A 115 -8.52 3.88 -5.58
N TRP A 116 -8.28 4.05 -4.28
CA TRP A 116 -8.06 5.38 -3.66
C TRP A 116 -6.81 6.09 -4.20
N LEU A 117 -5.72 5.35 -4.43
CA LEU A 117 -4.46 5.91 -4.97
C LEU A 117 -4.65 6.56 -6.36
N SER A 118 -5.53 6.00 -7.20
CA SER A 118 -5.89 6.63 -8.47
C SER A 118 -6.73 7.90 -8.26
N ARG A 119 -7.57 7.95 -7.22
CA ARG A 119 -8.34 9.17 -6.89
C ARG A 119 -7.43 10.31 -6.47
N GLY A 120 -6.39 10.04 -5.67
CA GLY A 120 -5.42 11.07 -5.26
C GLY A 120 -4.69 11.71 -6.44
N ARG A 121 -4.21 10.90 -7.40
CA ARG A 121 -3.60 11.44 -8.63
C ARG A 121 -4.57 12.24 -9.48
N VAL A 122 -5.82 11.79 -9.59
CA VAL A 122 -6.87 12.51 -10.31
C VAL A 122 -7.15 13.87 -9.66
N LEU A 123 -7.27 13.93 -8.33
CA LEU A 123 -7.48 15.17 -7.59
C LEU A 123 -6.33 16.14 -7.77
N ARG A 124 -5.08 15.67 -7.64
CA ARG A 124 -3.89 16.49 -7.86
C ARG A 124 -3.89 17.12 -9.25
N ARG A 125 -4.09 16.30 -10.29
CA ARG A 125 -4.16 16.78 -11.67
C ARG A 125 -5.30 17.75 -11.90
N PHE A 126 -6.47 17.48 -11.30
CA PHE A 126 -7.63 18.34 -11.43
C PHE A 126 -7.42 19.70 -10.76
N TYR A 127 -6.82 19.73 -9.57
CA TYR A 127 -6.48 20.95 -8.84
C TYR A 127 -5.47 21.79 -9.62
N GLU A 128 -4.42 21.17 -10.16
CA GLU A 128 -3.40 21.87 -10.95
C GLU A 128 -3.92 22.44 -12.28
N LEU A 129 -4.98 21.85 -12.83
CA LEU A 129 -5.64 22.30 -14.07
C LEU A 129 -6.95 23.05 -13.80
N LEU A 130 -7.23 23.47 -12.56
CA LEU A 130 -8.55 23.97 -12.18
C LEU A 130 -8.99 25.17 -13.03
N LEU A 131 -8.07 26.08 -13.32
CA LEU A 131 -8.33 27.29 -14.11
C LEU A 131 -8.63 26.93 -15.58
N GLU A 132 -7.80 26.09 -16.18
CA GLU A 132 -7.95 25.62 -17.56
C GLU A 132 -9.22 24.80 -17.75
N ILE A 133 -9.53 23.92 -16.78
CA ILE A 133 -10.78 23.15 -16.78
C ILE A 133 -11.97 24.09 -16.74
N ASN A 134 -11.99 25.08 -15.84
CA ASN A 134 -13.10 26.02 -15.75
C ASN A 134 -13.27 26.83 -17.06
N ALA A 135 -12.17 27.37 -17.61
CA ALA A 135 -12.18 28.11 -18.87
C ALA A 135 -12.70 27.25 -20.04
N PHE A 136 -12.22 26.01 -20.15
CA PHE A 136 -12.66 25.09 -21.19
C PHE A 136 -14.15 24.78 -21.06
N LEU A 137 -14.65 24.49 -19.85
CA LEU A 137 -16.07 24.20 -19.64
C LEU A 137 -16.96 25.38 -20.04
N HIS A 138 -16.56 26.61 -19.71
CA HIS A 138 -17.24 27.82 -20.16
C HIS A 138 -17.27 27.96 -21.69
N SER A 139 -16.16 27.67 -22.38
CA SER A 139 -16.12 27.66 -23.87
C SER A 139 -17.10 26.65 -24.49
N GLN A 140 -17.42 25.59 -23.74
CA GLN A 140 -18.37 24.54 -24.13
C GLN A 140 -19.79 24.81 -23.64
N ASN A 141 -20.11 26.03 -23.22
CA ASN A 141 -21.39 26.44 -22.64
C ASN A 141 -21.81 25.60 -21.41
N LYS A 142 -20.85 25.10 -20.62
CA LYS A 142 -21.09 24.40 -19.37
C LYS A 142 -20.56 25.22 -18.19
N THR A 143 -21.46 25.73 -17.37
CA THR A 143 -21.11 26.41 -16.12
C THR A 143 -21.14 25.41 -14.96
N VAL A 144 -20.11 25.44 -14.12
CA VAL A 144 -20.01 24.63 -12.90
C VAL A 144 -19.74 25.58 -11.73
N PRO A 145 -20.79 26.00 -10.99
CA PRO A 145 -20.66 27.02 -9.94
C PRO A 145 -19.61 26.68 -8.87
N GLU A 146 -19.41 25.41 -8.57
CA GLU A 146 -18.45 24.94 -7.57
C GLU A 146 -17.00 25.29 -7.93
N LEU A 147 -16.66 25.41 -9.23
CA LEU A 147 -15.29 25.75 -9.65
C LEU A 147 -14.93 27.21 -9.37
N ILE A 148 -15.91 28.07 -9.08
CA ILE A 148 -15.70 29.45 -8.67
C ILE A 148 -15.98 29.68 -7.18
N ASP A 149 -16.62 28.73 -6.50
CA ASP A 149 -16.95 28.82 -5.08
C ASP A 149 -15.69 28.75 -4.19
N PRO A 150 -15.41 29.77 -3.36
CA PRO A 150 -14.21 29.78 -2.53
C PRO A 150 -14.18 28.67 -1.47
N GLU A 151 -15.32 28.32 -0.86
CA GLU A 151 -15.38 27.24 0.14
C GLU A 151 -15.10 25.88 -0.52
N TRP A 152 -15.68 25.62 -1.69
CA TRP A 152 -15.42 24.40 -2.45
C TRP A 152 -13.96 24.27 -2.86
N LYS A 153 -13.30 25.37 -3.28
CA LYS A 153 -11.87 25.37 -3.59
C LYS A 153 -11.01 25.00 -2.39
N TRP A 154 -11.36 25.47 -1.19
CA TRP A 154 -10.68 25.05 0.04
C TRP A 154 -10.78 23.55 0.28
N HIS A 155 -11.98 22.98 0.13
CA HIS A 155 -12.16 21.55 0.28
C HIS A 155 -11.43 20.75 -0.80
N LEU A 156 -11.38 21.22 -2.04
CA LEU A 156 -10.61 20.60 -3.11
C LEU A 156 -9.10 20.60 -2.79
N ALA A 157 -8.56 21.75 -2.37
CA ALA A 157 -7.14 21.90 -2.04
C ALA A 157 -6.74 20.98 -0.88
N PHE A 158 -7.51 21.03 0.22
CA PHE A 158 -7.24 20.18 1.38
C PHE A 158 -7.39 18.69 1.05
N LEU A 159 -8.42 18.29 0.30
CA LEU A 159 -8.59 16.89 -0.10
C LEU A 159 -7.42 16.40 -0.96
N THR A 160 -6.94 17.26 -1.85
CA THR A 160 -5.77 16.99 -2.69
C THR A 160 -4.56 16.67 -1.82
N ASP A 161 -4.23 17.54 -0.85
CA ASP A 161 -3.10 17.32 0.05
C ASP A 161 -3.26 16.06 0.92
N MET A 162 -4.46 15.83 1.48
CA MET A 162 -4.74 14.65 2.29
C MET A 162 -4.59 13.35 1.50
N THR A 163 -5.13 13.31 0.28
CA THR A 163 -5.02 12.13 -0.58
C THR A 163 -3.59 11.87 -1.01
N GLU A 164 -2.79 12.92 -1.22
CA GLU A 164 -1.37 12.83 -1.56
C GLU A 164 -0.56 12.24 -0.39
N MET A 165 -0.78 12.71 0.84
CA MET A 165 -0.15 12.15 2.04
C MET A 165 -0.51 10.67 2.25
N LEU A 166 -1.79 10.33 2.11
CA LEU A 166 -2.25 8.93 2.21
C LEU A 166 -1.65 8.05 1.12
N ASN A 167 -1.52 8.57 -0.11
CA ASN A 167 -0.86 7.86 -1.20
C ASN A 167 0.64 7.66 -0.92
N SER A 168 1.33 8.67 -0.40
CA SER A 168 2.73 8.54 0.01
C SER A 168 2.91 7.48 1.10
N PHE A 169 2.03 7.46 2.10
CA PHE A 169 2.06 6.43 3.14
C PHE A 169 1.81 5.03 2.57
N ASN A 170 0.82 4.90 1.69
CA ASN A 170 0.52 3.62 1.05
C ASN A 170 1.71 3.09 0.23
N LEU A 171 2.42 3.96 -0.50
CA LEU A 171 3.64 3.58 -1.23
C LEU A 171 4.77 3.09 -0.30
N GLN A 172 4.85 3.61 0.93
CA GLN A 172 5.83 3.14 1.92
C GLN A 172 5.52 1.73 2.45
N LEU A 173 4.23 1.36 2.46
CA LEU A 173 3.74 0.01 2.80
C LEU A 173 3.83 -0.98 1.63
N GLN A 174 4.03 -0.49 0.39
CA GLN A 174 4.18 -1.31 -0.80
C GLN A 174 5.64 -1.66 -1.08
N GLY A 175 5.82 -2.74 -1.85
CA GLY A 175 7.12 -3.20 -2.31
C GLY A 175 7.44 -4.62 -1.87
N GLN A 176 8.39 -5.23 -2.57
CA GLN A 176 8.92 -6.54 -2.22
C GLN A 176 9.96 -6.39 -1.09
N GLY A 177 10.04 -7.37 -0.18
CA GLY A 177 11.03 -7.40 0.90
C GLY A 177 10.77 -6.39 2.01
N LYS A 178 9.54 -5.90 2.16
CA LYS A 178 9.16 -4.99 3.24
C LYS A 178 8.92 -5.77 4.53
N LEU A 179 9.76 -5.56 5.53
CA LEU A 179 9.59 -6.20 6.82
C LEU A 179 8.47 -5.53 7.62
N ILE A 180 7.83 -6.30 8.49
CA ILE A 180 6.76 -5.79 9.36
C ILE A 180 7.23 -4.60 10.23
N CYS A 181 8.50 -4.58 10.64
CA CYS A 181 9.08 -3.46 11.40
C CYS A 181 9.22 -2.17 10.60
N ASP A 182 9.48 -2.26 9.29
CA ASP A 182 9.53 -1.10 8.41
C ASP A 182 8.13 -0.51 8.25
N MET A 183 7.15 -1.38 8.01
CA MET A 183 5.74 -1.00 7.88
C MET A 183 5.19 -0.39 9.18
N TYR A 184 5.58 -0.95 10.33
CA TYR A 184 5.26 -0.39 11.65
C TYR A 184 5.86 1.00 11.83
N SER A 185 7.14 1.18 11.51
CA SER A 185 7.82 2.47 11.60
C SER A 185 7.14 3.53 10.74
N HIS A 186 6.78 3.18 9.50
CA HIS A 186 6.02 4.07 8.61
C HIS A 186 4.62 4.39 9.17
N THR A 187 3.94 3.41 9.76
CA THR A 187 2.62 3.60 10.39
C THR A 187 2.71 4.56 11.57
N LYS A 188 3.65 4.36 12.50
CA LYS A 188 3.89 5.28 13.63
C LYS A 188 4.21 6.68 13.17
N ALA A 189 5.09 6.82 12.17
CA ALA A 189 5.43 8.12 11.62
C ALA A 189 4.20 8.83 11.02
N PHE A 190 3.31 8.09 10.33
CA PHE A 190 2.09 8.66 9.77
C PHE A 190 1.08 9.08 10.84
N GLU A 191 0.88 8.27 11.89
CA GLU A 191 0.03 8.63 13.04
C GLU A 191 0.50 9.93 13.72
N VAL A 192 1.81 10.06 13.95
CA VAL A 192 2.39 11.29 14.52
C VAL A 192 2.21 12.48 13.58
N LYS A 193 2.40 12.28 12.26
CA LYS A 193 2.16 13.33 11.25
C LYS A 193 0.70 13.79 11.26
N LEU A 194 -0.27 12.87 11.37
CA LEU A 194 -1.70 13.23 11.48
C LEU A 194 -1.97 14.09 12.73
N GLU A 195 -1.35 13.78 13.86
CA GLU A 195 -1.49 14.57 15.09
C GLU A 195 -0.94 15.99 14.91
N LEU A 196 0.28 16.10 14.37
CA LEU A 196 0.91 17.39 14.09
C LEU A 196 0.07 18.21 13.13
N LEU A 197 -0.43 17.57 12.07
CA LEU A 197 -1.25 18.20 11.05
C LEU A 197 -2.57 18.71 11.63
N LEU A 198 -3.24 17.93 12.47
CA LEU A 198 -4.45 18.36 13.18
C LEU A 198 -4.19 19.63 14.00
N GLY A 199 -3.08 19.68 14.73
CA GLY A 199 -2.68 20.86 15.50
C GLY A 199 -2.35 22.08 14.62
N GLN A 200 -1.76 21.86 13.45
CA GLN A 200 -1.44 22.91 12.48
C GLN A 200 -2.69 23.48 11.81
N VAL A 201 -3.61 22.61 11.36
CA VAL A 201 -4.87 23.01 10.72
C VAL A 201 -5.75 23.79 11.70
N LYS A 202 -5.82 23.38 12.98
CA LYS A 202 -6.52 24.15 14.04
C LYS A 202 -5.94 25.55 14.25
N LYS A 203 -4.66 25.76 13.94
CA LYS A 203 -3.95 27.05 14.01
C LYS A 203 -3.89 27.78 12.67
N HIS A 204 -4.59 27.29 11.64
CA HIS A 204 -4.54 27.79 10.27
C HIS A 204 -3.12 27.87 9.69
N SER A 205 -2.27 26.89 10.02
CA SER A 205 -0.95 26.71 9.44
C SER A 205 -0.98 25.57 8.43
N PHE A 206 -0.58 25.85 7.19
CA PHE A 206 -0.70 24.91 6.06
C PHE A 206 0.66 24.51 5.48
N ILE A 207 1.75 24.66 6.23
CA ILE A 207 3.12 24.43 5.74
C ILE A 207 3.37 23.00 5.18
N HIS A 208 2.59 22.01 5.61
CA HIS A 208 2.65 20.62 5.12
C HIS A 208 1.48 20.25 4.19
N LEU A 209 0.69 21.24 3.76
CA LEU A 209 -0.45 21.12 2.86
C LEU A 209 -0.25 22.08 1.68
N PRO A 210 0.58 21.72 0.68
CA PRO A 210 0.98 22.65 -0.37
C PRO A 210 -0.18 23.26 -1.17
N ALA A 211 -1.19 22.47 -1.56
CA ALA A 211 -2.35 22.99 -2.30
C ALA A 211 -3.16 23.98 -1.43
N THR A 212 -3.35 23.62 -0.16
CA THR A 212 -4.04 24.47 0.82
C THR A 212 -3.27 25.76 1.10
N GLN A 213 -1.94 25.66 1.23
CA GLN A 213 -1.04 26.80 1.45
C GLN A 213 -1.02 27.76 0.26
N ASN A 214 -0.98 27.22 -0.96
CA ASN A 214 -1.01 28.03 -2.19
C ASN A 214 -2.34 28.77 -2.30
N LEU A 215 -3.46 28.09 -2.10
CA LEU A 215 -4.78 28.73 -2.13
C LEU A 215 -4.92 29.83 -1.07
N SER A 216 -4.37 29.60 0.13
CA SER A 216 -4.31 30.59 1.21
C SER A 216 -3.53 31.84 0.80
N ALA A 217 -2.43 31.68 0.06
CA ALA A 217 -1.57 32.77 -0.38
C ALA A 217 -2.21 33.57 -1.53
N GLU A 218 -2.91 32.88 -2.44
CA GLU A 218 -3.63 33.49 -3.55
C GLU A 218 -4.86 34.28 -3.10
N ASN A 219 -5.56 33.84 -2.05
CA ASN A 219 -6.83 34.43 -1.60
C ASN A 219 -6.89 34.66 -0.08
N PRO A 220 -6.06 35.57 0.48
CA PRO A 220 -5.96 35.77 1.94
C PRO A 220 -7.23 36.34 2.58
N ALA A 221 -8.15 36.92 1.79
CA ALA A 221 -9.41 37.47 2.27
C ALA A 221 -10.47 36.39 2.57
N VAL A 222 -10.32 35.18 2.02
CA VAL A 222 -11.29 34.09 2.21
C VAL A 222 -10.82 33.22 3.37
N SER A 223 -11.63 33.14 4.42
CA SER A 223 -11.32 32.31 5.58
C SER A 223 -11.36 30.82 5.26
N PHE A 224 -10.41 30.06 5.81
CA PHE A 224 -10.39 28.61 5.73
C PHE A 224 -11.56 27.97 6.50
N PRO A 225 -12.32 27.03 5.90
CA PRO A 225 -13.40 26.30 6.57
C PRO A 225 -12.84 25.21 7.51
N ALA A 226 -12.37 25.64 8.68
CA ALA A 226 -11.65 24.77 9.61
C ALA A 226 -12.47 23.60 10.15
N GLU A 227 -13.75 23.80 10.45
CA GLU A 227 -14.60 22.82 11.14
C GLU A 227 -14.64 21.46 10.41
N LYS A 228 -15.04 21.44 9.13
CA LYS A 228 -15.12 20.21 8.33
C LYS A 228 -13.76 19.54 8.13
N CYS A 229 -12.70 20.33 7.96
CA CYS A 229 -11.35 19.81 7.72
C CYS A 229 -10.74 19.19 9.00
N VAL A 230 -11.00 19.80 10.15
CA VAL A 230 -10.62 19.30 11.47
C VAL A 230 -11.39 18.02 11.79
N GLU A 231 -12.70 18.01 11.58
CA GLU A 231 -13.54 16.81 11.77
C GLU A 231 -13.04 15.64 10.93
N ALA A 232 -12.71 15.88 9.65
CA ALA A 232 -12.15 14.86 8.75
C ALA A 232 -10.83 14.27 9.27
N LEU A 233 -9.93 15.11 9.82
CA LEU A 233 -8.67 14.65 10.42
C LEU A 233 -8.89 13.86 11.71
N GLU A 234 -9.82 14.29 12.55
CA GLU A 234 -10.16 13.59 13.79
C GLU A 234 -10.74 12.21 13.50
N MET A 235 -11.66 12.11 12.53
CA MET A 235 -12.20 10.83 12.06
C MET A 235 -11.10 9.94 11.47
N LEU A 236 -10.23 10.49 10.62
CA LEU A 236 -9.13 9.73 10.03
C LEU A 236 -8.17 9.18 11.11
N LYS A 237 -7.79 10.02 12.07
CA LYS A 237 -6.95 9.62 13.20
C LYS A 237 -7.61 8.51 14.03
N ALA A 238 -8.91 8.64 14.31
CA ALA A 238 -9.66 7.63 15.04
C ALA A 238 -9.67 6.28 14.30
N GLU A 239 -9.91 6.28 12.98
CA GLU A 239 -9.84 5.07 12.16
C GLU A 239 -8.44 4.46 12.18
N PHE A 240 -7.36 5.25 12.08
CA PHE A 240 -6.00 4.72 12.20
C PHE A 240 -5.79 4.01 13.54
N GLY A 241 -6.21 4.62 14.66
CA GLY A 241 -6.10 4.03 15.99
C GLY A 241 -6.89 2.73 16.18
N VAL A 242 -8.00 2.54 15.45
CA VAL A 242 -8.77 1.29 15.45
C VAL A 242 -8.12 0.25 14.53
N ARG A 243 -7.83 0.62 13.30
CA ARG A 243 -7.45 -0.29 12.20
C ARG A 243 -6.01 -0.82 12.34
N PHE A 244 -5.12 -0.04 12.93
CA PHE A 244 -3.73 -0.43 13.20
C PHE A 244 -3.50 -0.89 14.65
N ARG A 245 -4.56 -1.07 15.45
CA ARG A 245 -4.47 -1.47 16.86
C ARG A 245 -3.66 -2.75 17.06
N GLU A 246 -3.91 -3.77 16.25
CA GLU A 246 -3.19 -5.05 16.38
C GLU A 246 -1.69 -4.88 16.18
N LEU A 247 -1.28 -4.01 15.26
CA LEU A 247 0.13 -3.73 15.03
C LEU A 247 0.80 -3.10 16.26
N HIS A 248 0.06 -2.26 17.01
CA HIS A 248 0.54 -1.71 18.28
C HIS A 248 0.59 -2.74 19.41
N VAL A 249 -0.25 -3.77 19.39
CA VAL A 249 -0.19 -4.88 20.38
C VAL A 249 1.16 -5.61 20.27
N TYR A 250 1.66 -5.79 19.06
CA TYR A 250 2.95 -6.45 18.79
C TYR A 250 4.15 -5.49 18.79
N ALA A 251 3.98 -4.23 19.20
CA ALA A 251 5.03 -3.21 19.14
C ALA A 251 6.33 -3.66 19.81
N LYS A 252 6.27 -4.31 20.97
CA LYS A 252 7.44 -4.79 21.70
C LYS A 252 8.18 -5.90 20.94
N GLU A 253 7.47 -6.87 20.39
CA GLU A 253 8.04 -7.94 19.57
C GLU A 253 8.68 -7.39 18.28
N ILE A 254 8.03 -6.41 17.66
CA ILE A 254 8.52 -5.72 16.47
C ILE A 254 9.78 -4.93 16.79
N HIS A 255 9.80 -4.18 17.90
CA HIS A 255 10.97 -3.39 18.31
C HIS A 255 12.15 -4.28 18.69
N LEU A 256 11.90 -5.41 19.37
CA LEU A 256 12.93 -6.40 19.67
C LEU A 256 13.60 -6.93 18.39
N PHE A 257 12.81 -7.22 17.37
CA PHE A 257 13.31 -7.64 16.06
C PHE A 257 14.00 -6.50 15.28
N GLN A 258 13.50 -5.27 15.41
CA GLN A 258 14.06 -4.13 14.71
C GLN A 258 15.41 -3.71 15.29
N ASN A 259 15.58 -3.77 16.61
CA ASN A 259 16.83 -3.46 17.26
C ASN A 259 16.92 -4.16 18.64
N PRO A 260 17.56 -5.33 18.71
CA PRO A 260 17.66 -6.09 19.96
C PRO A 260 18.65 -5.45 20.95
N PHE A 261 19.51 -4.53 20.50
CA PHE A 261 20.53 -3.85 21.32
C PHE A 261 19.98 -2.74 22.22
N VAL A 262 18.75 -2.29 21.96
CA VAL A 262 18.07 -1.25 22.74
C VAL A 262 16.73 -1.73 23.31
N ALA A 263 16.41 -3.00 23.12
CA ALA A 263 15.20 -3.61 23.65
C ALA A 263 15.30 -3.75 25.17
N ASP A 264 14.20 -3.51 25.87
CA ASP A 264 14.11 -3.73 27.30
C ASP A 264 14.10 -5.24 27.60
N ILE A 265 15.11 -5.71 28.34
CA ILE A 265 15.26 -7.11 28.72
C ILE A 265 14.11 -7.53 29.65
N ASP A 266 13.71 -6.68 30.57
CA ASP A 266 12.68 -7.02 31.58
C ASP A 266 11.30 -7.16 30.95
N GLU A 267 11.04 -6.42 29.86
CA GLU A 267 9.79 -6.51 29.10
C GLU A 267 9.77 -7.62 28.04
N ALA A 268 10.92 -8.24 27.73
CA ALA A 268 11.01 -9.32 26.76
C ALA A 268 10.44 -10.64 27.32
N GLN A 269 10.12 -11.59 26.43
CA GLN A 269 9.68 -12.92 26.86
C GLN A 269 10.79 -13.58 27.72
N PRO A 270 10.47 -14.24 28.85
CA PRO A 270 11.49 -14.80 29.75
C PRO A 270 12.52 -15.72 29.06
N SER A 271 12.11 -16.46 28.04
CA SER A 271 12.99 -17.32 27.23
C SER A 271 14.06 -16.56 26.44
N TYR A 272 13.89 -15.26 26.23
CA TYR A 272 14.79 -14.41 25.47
C TYR A 272 15.77 -13.64 26.36
N GLN A 273 15.46 -13.48 27.64
CA GLN A 273 16.13 -12.48 28.49
C GLN A 273 17.63 -12.71 28.64
N PHE A 274 18.07 -13.93 28.92
CA PHE A 274 19.50 -14.24 29.02
C PHE A 274 20.21 -14.15 27.66
N GLU A 275 19.60 -14.64 26.58
CA GLU A 275 20.13 -14.49 25.23
C GLU A 275 20.28 -13.00 24.85
N LEU A 276 19.33 -12.15 25.24
CA LEU A 276 19.42 -10.70 25.04
C LEU A 276 20.51 -10.08 25.90
N ALA A 277 20.62 -10.46 27.17
CA ALA A 277 21.68 -9.95 28.03
C ALA A 277 23.07 -10.25 27.44
N GLU A 278 23.29 -11.45 26.92
CA GLU A 278 24.54 -11.81 26.24
C GLU A 278 24.72 -11.05 24.92
N LEU A 279 23.67 -10.96 24.10
CA LEU A 279 23.71 -10.26 22.82
C LEU A 279 24.02 -8.77 22.98
N GLN A 280 23.35 -8.09 23.91
CA GLN A 280 23.49 -6.64 24.15
C GLN A 280 24.87 -6.24 24.66
N ASN A 281 25.59 -7.18 25.31
CA ASN A 281 26.93 -6.98 25.85
C ASN A 281 28.04 -7.55 24.94
N CYS A 282 27.72 -7.97 23.71
CA CYS A 282 28.70 -8.45 22.74
C CYS A 282 29.04 -7.38 21.69
N ASP A 283 30.18 -6.71 21.86
CA ASP A 283 30.62 -5.62 20.96
C ASP A 283 30.80 -6.10 19.51
N VAL A 284 31.30 -7.33 19.31
CA VAL A 284 31.47 -7.93 17.97
C VAL A 284 30.14 -8.03 17.23
N LEU A 285 29.07 -8.45 17.91
CA LEU A 285 27.74 -8.57 17.31
C LEU A 285 27.10 -7.18 17.12
N LYS A 286 27.36 -6.24 18.02
CA LYS A 286 26.89 -4.86 17.92
C LYS A 286 27.48 -4.14 16.70
N ASP A 287 28.78 -4.33 16.45
CA ASP A 287 29.47 -3.78 15.28
C ASP A 287 29.00 -4.45 13.99
N ALA A 288 28.72 -5.77 14.04
CA ALA A 288 28.15 -6.50 12.91
C ALA A 288 26.69 -6.12 12.60
N PHE A 289 25.93 -5.55 13.54
CA PHE A 289 24.51 -5.26 13.35
C PHE A 289 24.23 -4.16 12.32
N LYS A 290 24.92 -3.01 12.42
CA LYS A 290 24.66 -1.84 11.56
C LYS A 290 24.94 -2.03 10.05
N PRO A 291 26.05 -2.69 9.63
CA PRO A 291 26.34 -2.82 8.21
C PRO A 291 25.49 -3.90 7.52
N ASN A 292 24.88 -4.82 8.27
CA ASN A 292 24.13 -5.94 7.73
C ASN A 292 22.62 -5.65 7.67
N SER A 293 21.91 -6.34 6.78
CA SER A 293 20.44 -6.37 6.86
C SER A 293 20.00 -7.11 8.12
N LEU A 294 18.80 -6.84 8.63
CA LEU A 294 18.26 -7.56 9.80
C LEU A 294 18.26 -9.07 9.55
N ILE A 295 17.88 -9.50 8.35
CA ILE A 295 17.80 -10.92 7.99
C ILE A 295 19.20 -11.56 8.05
N ASP A 296 20.20 -10.93 7.46
CA ASP A 296 21.57 -11.48 7.41
C ASP A 296 22.21 -11.49 8.80
N PHE A 297 21.98 -10.44 9.60
CA PHE A 297 22.44 -10.38 10.98
C PHE A 297 21.89 -11.54 11.81
N TYR A 298 20.57 -11.74 11.82
CA TYR A 298 19.96 -12.82 12.61
C TYR A 298 20.31 -14.21 12.06
N ALA A 299 20.53 -14.35 10.76
CA ALA A 299 20.98 -15.61 10.16
C ALA A 299 22.40 -16.00 10.60
N ALA A 300 23.26 -14.99 10.86
CA ALA A 300 24.66 -15.19 11.27
C ALA A 300 24.82 -15.48 12.77
N LEU A 301 23.80 -15.28 13.60
CA LEU A 301 23.89 -15.57 15.04
C LEU A 301 24.15 -17.06 15.31
N PRO A 302 25.05 -17.42 16.25
CA PRO A 302 25.23 -18.82 16.68
C PRO A 302 23.93 -19.43 17.21
N ASN A 303 23.53 -20.62 16.72
CA ASN A 303 22.27 -21.26 17.11
C ASN A 303 22.33 -21.89 18.51
N ASP A 304 23.52 -22.28 18.93
CA ASP A 304 23.83 -22.81 20.25
C ASP A 304 23.73 -21.75 21.35
N THR A 305 24.05 -20.49 21.02
CA THR A 305 23.98 -19.35 21.95
C THR A 305 22.64 -18.61 21.89
N TYR A 306 22.08 -18.40 20.69
CA TYR A 306 20.88 -17.55 20.50
C TYR A 306 19.69 -18.28 19.84
N PRO A 307 19.32 -19.51 20.26
CA PRO A 307 18.27 -20.27 19.59
C PRO A 307 16.90 -19.58 19.63
N ASN A 308 16.55 -18.93 20.75
CA ASN A 308 15.24 -18.31 20.90
C ASN A 308 15.15 -16.98 20.15
N ILE A 309 16.20 -16.16 20.19
CA ILE A 309 16.28 -14.90 19.42
C ILE A 309 16.26 -15.18 17.91
N ARG A 310 16.98 -16.21 17.45
CA ARG A 310 16.91 -16.63 16.04
C ARG A 310 15.51 -17.09 15.66
N LYS A 311 14.84 -17.87 16.52
CA LYS A 311 13.46 -18.32 16.28
C LYS A 311 12.48 -17.14 16.20
N HIS A 312 12.60 -16.19 17.12
CA HIS A 312 11.82 -14.95 17.11
C HIS A 312 12.05 -14.16 15.82
N ALA A 313 13.31 -13.96 15.44
CA ALA A 313 13.68 -13.23 14.24
C ALA A 313 13.16 -13.92 12.97
N MET A 314 13.26 -15.24 12.88
CA MET A 314 12.66 -16.00 11.77
C MET A 314 11.16 -15.73 11.68
N LYS A 315 10.42 -15.86 12.78
CA LYS A 315 8.98 -15.57 12.83
C LYS A 315 8.68 -14.16 12.33
N MET A 316 9.32 -13.14 12.90
CA MET A 316 9.09 -11.73 12.57
C MET A 316 9.45 -11.40 11.12
N SER A 317 10.53 -11.98 10.62
CA SER A 317 10.97 -11.79 9.25
C SER A 317 9.93 -12.36 8.26
N THR A 318 9.29 -13.48 8.58
CA THR A 318 8.28 -14.13 7.72
C THR A 318 6.88 -13.53 7.81
N LEU A 319 6.66 -12.50 8.64
CA LEU A 319 5.37 -11.82 8.73
C LEU A 319 5.16 -10.91 7.52
N PHE A 320 4.19 -11.26 6.67
CA PHE A 320 3.78 -10.39 5.58
C PHE A 320 2.84 -9.29 6.12
N GLY A 321 3.21 -8.01 5.97
CA GLY A 321 2.31 -6.92 6.32
C GLY A 321 1.33 -6.54 5.21
N SER A 322 1.45 -7.12 4.01
CA SER A 322 0.58 -6.81 2.89
C SER A 322 0.40 -7.96 1.91
N THR A 323 -0.67 -7.87 1.12
CA THR A 323 -0.96 -8.75 -0.02
C THR A 323 -0.35 -8.24 -1.34
N TYR A 324 0.63 -7.33 -1.27
CA TYR A 324 1.18 -6.61 -2.43
C TYR A 324 1.67 -7.56 -3.53
N ILE A 325 2.38 -8.63 -3.19
CA ILE A 325 2.93 -9.59 -4.16
C ILE A 325 1.81 -10.30 -4.94
N CYS A 326 0.75 -10.70 -4.23
CA CYS A 326 -0.43 -11.28 -4.84
C CYS A 326 -1.09 -10.27 -5.79
N GLU A 327 -1.31 -9.03 -5.35
CA GLU A 327 -1.92 -7.96 -6.16
C GLU A 327 -1.08 -7.57 -7.38
N GLN A 328 0.25 -7.55 -7.25
CA GLN A 328 1.17 -7.30 -8.35
C GLN A 328 1.07 -8.42 -9.38
N THR A 329 0.98 -9.67 -8.94
CA THR A 329 0.84 -10.82 -9.83
C THR A 329 -0.48 -10.77 -10.59
N PHE A 330 -1.61 -10.50 -9.92
CA PHE A 330 -2.89 -10.29 -10.59
C PHE A 330 -2.86 -9.13 -11.60
N SER A 331 -2.14 -8.05 -11.26
CA SER A 331 -1.98 -6.90 -12.16
C SER A 331 -1.17 -7.27 -13.41
N ARG A 332 -0.09 -8.04 -13.27
CA ARG A 332 0.70 -8.58 -14.39
C ARG A 332 -0.12 -9.54 -15.25
N MET A 333 -0.93 -10.42 -14.63
CA MET A 333 -1.85 -11.30 -15.36
C MET A 333 -2.86 -10.53 -16.20
N LYS A 334 -3.35 -9.38 -15.70
CA LYS A 334 -4.27 -8.53 -16.47
C LYS A 334 -3.62 -7.99 -17.75
N LEU A 335 -2.30 -7.75 -17.74
CA LEU A 335 -1.55 -7.35 -18.94
C LEU A 335 -1.35 -8.53 -19.92
N LEU A 336 -1.22 -9.75 -19.39
CA LEU A 336 -1.12 -10.98 -20.20
C LEU A 336 -2.45 -11.38 -20.87
N LYS A 337 -3.59 -10.86 -20.39
CA LYS A 337 -4.88 -10.94 -21.08
C LYS A 337 -4.89 -9.98 -22.28
N THR A 338 -4.37 -10.42 -23.42
CA THR A 338 -4.58 -9.71 -24.69
C THR A 338 -5.99 -9.99 -25.24
N PRO A 339 -6.53 -9.14 -26.14
CA PRO A 339 -7.82 -9.40 -26.80
C PRO A 339 -7.89 -10.75 -27.53
N MET A 340 -6.74 -11.29 -27.95
CA MET A 340 -6.62 -12.62 -28.59
C MET A 340 -6.48 -13.78 -27.59
N ARG A 341 -6.23 -13.50 -26.30
CA ARG A 341 -6.14 -14.46 -25.19
C ARG A 341 -7.27 -14.20 -24.19
N SER A 342 -8.51 -14.35 -24.66
CA SER A 342 -9.72 -14.08 -23.87
C SER A 342 -10.06 -15.16 -22.84
N ARG A 343 -9.40 -16.32 -22.87
CA ARG A 343 -9.59 -17.43 -21.92
C ARG A 343 -8.25 -17.86 -21.31
N LEU A 344 -8.01 -17.45 -20.07
CA LEU A 344 -7.03 -18.11 -19.19
C LEU A 344 -7.71 -19.35 -18.61
N THR A 345 -7.22 -20.55 -18.93
CA THR A 345 -7.61 -21.79 -18.24
C THR A 345 -6.72 -21.99 -17.00
N ASP A 346 -7.07 -22.92 -16.11
CA ASP A 346 -6.27 -23.21 -14.91
C ASP A 346 -4.81 -23.58 -15.26
N GLU A 347 -4.59 -24.23 -16.40
CA GLU A 347 -3.25 -24.57 -16.92
C GLU A 347 -2.41 -23.33 -17.28
N HIS A 348 -3.05 -22.24 -17.71
CA HIS A 348 -2.38 -20.96 -17.97
C HIS A 348 -2.03 -20.18 -16.69
N LEU A 349 -2.70 -20.46 -15.57
CA LEU A 349 -2.38 -19.84 -14.28
C LEU A 349 -1.01 -20.31 -13.79
N HIS A 350 -0.67 -21.59 -14.01
CA HIS A 350 0.62 -22.15 -13.66
C HIS A 350 1.78 -21.54 -14.49
N GLN A 351 1.52 -21.22 -15.76
CA GLN A 351 2.47 -20.48 -16.63
C GLN A 351 2.65 -19.01 -16.21
N CYS A 352 1.67 -18.41 -15.52
CA CYS A 352 1.83 -17.06 -14.97
C CYS A 352 2.74 -17.05 -13.73
N LEU A 353 2.79 -18.14 -12.97
CA LEU A 353 3.68 -18.31 -11.81
C LEU A 353 5.15 -18.27 -12.24
N THR A 354 5.51 -19.01 -13.29
CA THR A 354 6.87 -19.04 -13.87
C THR A 354 7.34 -17.68 -14.40
N GLY A 355 6.45 -16.85 -14.95
CA GLY A 355 6.79 -15.48 -15.37
C GLY A 355 6.91 -14.46 -14.22
N SER A 356 6.52 -14.84 -13.01
CA SER A 356 6.59 -13.99 -11.81
C SER A 356 7.70 -14.40 -10.82
N ALA A 357 8.20 -15.64 -10.93
CA ALA A 357 9.30 -16.15 -10.14
C ALA A 357 10.62 -15.45 -10.50
N LYS A 358 11.43 -15.13 -9.49
CA LYS A 358 12.82 -14.62 -9.65
C LYS A 358 13.85 -15.74 -9.77
N MET A 359 13.41 -17.00 -9.81
CA MET A 359 14.32 -18.12 -10.01
C MET A 359 14.92 -18.04 -11.41
N GLU A 360 16.23 -17.88 -11.48
CA GLU A 360 16.94 -18.17 -12.73
C GLU A 360 16.73 -19.66 -13.01
N PRO A 361 16.16 -20.01 -14.18
CA PRO A 361 16.05 -21.42 -14.53
C PRO A 361 17.45 -22.02 -14.54
N ASP A 362 17.63 -23.19 -13.94
CA ASP A 362 18.87 -23.95 -14.08
C ASP A 362 18.93 -24.51 -15.51
N ILE A 363 19.44 -23.67 -16.41
CA ILE A 363 19.53 -23.97 -17.85
C ILE A 363 20.39 -25.21 -18.06
N GLN A 364 21.39 -25.45 -17.21
CA GLN A 364 22.27 -26.62 -17.30
C GLN A 364 21.52 -27.91 -16.95
N LEU A 365 20.74 -27.89 -15.86
CA LEU A 365 19.88 -29.03 -15.52
C LEU A 365 18.84 -29.29 -16.62
N LEU A 366 18.17 -28.24 -17.12
CA LEU A 366 17.15 -28.37 -18.17
C LEU A 366 17.73 -28.91 -19.48
N THR A 367 18.87 -28.41 -19.93
CA THR A 367 19.56 -28.92 -21.13
C THR A 367 20.06 -30.36 -20.94
N SER A 368 20.47 -30.76 -19.74
CA SER A 368 20.90 -32.13 -19.46
C SER A 368 19.76 -33.17 -19.52
N GLN A 369 18.51 -32.72 -19.32
CA GLN A 369 17.30 -33.57 -19.36
C GLN A 369 16.65 -33.61 -20.74
N MET A 370 17.05 -32.73 -21.67
CA MET A 370 16.56 -32.76 -23.04
C MET A 370 17.29 -33.85 -23.84
N GLN A 371 16.58 -34.92 -24.20
CA GLN A 371 17.08 -35.88 -25.18
C GLN A 371 17.27 -35.18 -26.52
N ALA A 372 18.51 -35.18 -27.03
CA ALA A 372 18.80 -34.71 -28.37
C ALA A 372 18.05 -35.61 -29.36
N HIS A 373 17.06 -35.06 -30.06
CA HIS A 373 16.53 -35.70 -31.26
C HIS A 373 17.63 -35.65 -32.32
N SER A 374 18.31 -36.77 -32.53
CA SER A 374 19.15 -36.96 -33.71
C SER A 374 18.25 -36.89 -34.94
N SER A 375 18.43 -35.85 -35.75
CA SER A 375 17.81 -35.72 -37.06
C SER A 375 18.23 -36.90 -37.94
N HIS A 376 17.25 -37.62 -38.48
CA HIS A 376 17.45 -38.64 -39.51
C HIS A 376 17.65 -38.03 -40.89
#